data_AF-A0AA47A2I6-F1
#
_entry.id   AF-A0AA47A2I6-F1
#
_cell.length_a   1.000
_cell.length_b   1.000
_cell.length_c   1.000
_cell.angle_alpha   90.00
_cell.angle_beta   90.00
_cell.angle_gamma   90.00
#
_symmetry.space_group_name_H-M   'P 1'
#
loop_
_entity.id
_entity.type
_entity.pdbx_description
1 polymer ?
#
loop_
_entity_poly.entity_id
_entity_poly.type
_entity_poly.pdbx_seq_one_letter_code
_entity_poly.pdbx_strand_id
1 'polypeptide(L)'
;MYPVFYCDEFDELDLDNGGSPLRKKFDAIIKDLKENEHTSLGDIKLISGDGGVKYFRAKLSDSDRLLFTSIKYNNEDAFVILEVILNHKYDKSKFLTNKEKIKNIKIIDQNNKEVSDSTGEVKIRDAPQVRWLDKFITFSAKQEDIVENAEGLPLIVSGSAGSGKTSVALEKLRKIEEEFKEGKILYITQSESLIKKSKELYEYEYYDGAANKLRTGVSQRIEFLSVHEFIERVTKEDVEGKKPINRNAFFSWFNEKCKKKEFKEYAKDGEKIFEEFIAVIAGKCLRKKNMNS
;
A
#
# COMPACT_ATOMS: atom_id res chain seq x y z
N MET A 1 -1.19 -17.96 -11.60
CA MET A 1 -2.29 -17.43 -12.42
C MET A 1 -3.47 -17.22 -11.49
N TYR A 2 -4.03 -16.01 -11.40
CA TYR A 2 -5.20 -15.75 -10.57
C TYR A 2 -6.48 -16.05 -11.37
N PRO A 3 -7.44 -16.82 -10.84
CA PRO A 3 -8.76 -16.90 -11.44
C PRO A 3 -9.40 -15.51 -11.52
N VAL A 4 -10.11 -15.24 -12.62
CA VAL A 4 -10.88 -14.01 -12.79
C VAL A 4 -12.32 -14.39 -13.05
N PHE A 5 -13.20 -13.90 -12.19
CA PHE A 5 -14.64 -14.07 -12.23
C PHE A 5 -15.34 -12.74 -12.46
N TYR A 6 -16.65 -12.78 -12.64
CA TYR A 6 -17.48 -11.61 -12.89
C TYR A 6 -18.62 -11.58 -11.87
N CYS A 7 -19.02 -10.39 -11.47
CA CYS A 7 -20.28 -10.19 -10.78
C CYS A 7 -21.42 -10.63 -11.71
N ASP A 8 -22.46 -11.28 -11.18
CA ASP A 8 -23.64 -11.70 -11.95
C ASP A 8 -24.35 -10.52 -12.64
N GLU A 9 -24.35 -9.35 -12.00
CA GLU A 9 -24.83 -8.07 -12.55
C GLU A 9 -23.88 -7.40 -13.55
N PHE A 10 -22.71 -8.00 -13.87
CA PHE A 10 -21.77 -7.40 -14.81
C PHE A 10 -22.35 -7.42 -16.23
N ASP A 11 -22.50 -6.24 -16.83
CA ASP A 11 -23.03 -6.10 -18.18
C ASP A 11 -21.88 -5.93 -19.19
N GLU A 12 -21.61 -6.97 -19.97
CA GLU A 12 -20.64 -6.89 -21.06
C GLU A 12 -21.09 -5.99 -22.21
N LEU A 13 -22.38 -5.63 -22.31
CA LEU A 13 -22.88 -4.73 -23.36
C LEU A 13 -22.32 -3.31 -23.24
N ASP A 14 -21.83 -2.92 -22.07
CA ASP A 14 -21.10 -1.66 -21.87
C ASP A 14 -19.74 -1.65 -22.60
N LEU A 15 -19.25 -2.82 -23.00
CA LEU A 15 -18.03 -2.99 -23.79
C LEU A 15 -18.41 -3.21 -25.27
N ASP A 16 -18.18 -2.19 -26.10
CA ASP A 16 -18.47 -2.20 -27.54
C ASP A 16 -17.95 -3.45 -28.28
N ASN A 17 -18.63 -3.85 -29.37
CA ASN A 17 -18.54 -5.16 -30.03
C ASN A 17 -17.11 -5.52 -30.49
N GLY A 18 -16.32 -6.16 -29.62
CA GLY A 18 -15.14 -7.00 -29.91
C GLY A 18 -13.89 -6.33 -30.52
N GLY A 19 -14.00 -5.13 -31.07
CA GLY A 19 -12.93 -4.47 -31.82
C GLY A 19 -12.51 -3.09 -31.30
N SER A 20 -13.28 -2.52 -30.38
CA SER A 20 -13.05 -1.16 -29.88
C SER A 20 -11.75 -1.08 -29.06
N PRO A 21 -11.08 0.09 -29.03
CA PRO A 21 -9.93 0.31 -28.14
C PRO A 21 -10.23 0.01 -26.68
N LEU A 22 -11.47 0.29 -26.24
CA LEU A 22 -11.95 0.02 -24.90
C LEU A 22 -11.95 -1.49 -24.59
N ARG A 23 -12.57 -2.31 -25.46
CA ARG A 23 -12.61 -3.77 -25.30
C ARG A 23 -11.20 -4.37 -25.30
N LYS A 24 -10.35 -3.93 -26.23
CA LYS A 24 -8.94 -4.38 -26.28
C LYS A 24 -8.17 -4.06 -24.99
N LYS A 25 -8.38 -2.86 -24.42
CA LYS A 25 -7.73 -2.48 -23.16
C LYS A 25 -8.28 -3.28 -21.98
N PHE A 26 -9.58 -3.50 -21.95
CA PHE A 26 -10.23 -4.37 -20.96
C PHE A 26 -9.66 -5.79 -21.01
N ASP A 27 -9.68 -6.44 -22.18
CA ASP A 27 -9.19 -7.81 -22.35
C ASP A 27 -7.70 -7.94 -21.97
N ALA A 28 -6.90 -6.92 -22.28
CA ALA A 28 -5.49 -6.87 -21.88
C ALA A 28 -5.32 -6.78 -20.37
N ILE A 29 -6.15 -6.01 -19.66
CA ILE A 29 -6.13 -5.94 -18.18
C ILE A 29 -6.61 -7.27 -17.58
N ILE A 30 -7.67 -7.88 -18.11
CA ILE A 30 -8.13 -9.20 -17.63
C ILE A 30 -7.02 -10.24 -17.80
N LYS A 31 -6.32 -10.23 -18.94
CA LYS A 31 -5.19 -11.11 -19.19
C LYS A 31 -4.05 -10.85 -18.19
N ASP A 32 -3.68 -9.59 -17.97
CA ASP A 32 -2.65 -9.21 -17.00
C ASP A 32 -3.00 -9.65 -15.56
N LEU A 33 -4.25 -9.45 -15.14
CA LEU A 33 -4.74 -9.91 -13.83
C LEU A 33 -4.64 -11.43 -13.69
N LYS A 34 -4.97 -12.19 -14.75
CA LYS A 34 -4.83 -13.65 -14.75
C LYS A 34 -3.39 -14.07 -14.63
N GLU A 35 -2.52 -13.55 -15.47
CA GLU A 35 -1.13 -14.02 -15.60
C GLU A 35 -0.22 -13.43 -14.50
N ASN A 36 -0.63 -12.33 -13.87
CA ASN A 36 0.15 -11.56 -12.89
C ASN A 36 1.49 -11.09 -13.47
N GLU A 37 1.52 -10.76 -14.76
CA GLU A 37 2.75 -10.50 -15.50
C GLU A 37 3.27 -9.08 -15.27
N HIS A 38 2.40 -8.05 -15.24
CA HIS A 38 2.83 -6.66 -15.10
C HIS A 38 1.75 -5.79 -14.43
N THR A 39 1.82 -5.66 -13.10
CA THR A 39 0.92 -4.87 -12.25
C THR A 39 0.98 -3.35 -12.47
N SER A 40 0.96 -2.86 -13.71
CA SER A 40 0.91 -1.43 -14.04
C SER A 40 -0.04 -1.14 -15.22
N LEU A 41 -0.63 -2.16 -15.84
CA LEU A 41 -1.57 -1.96 -16.93
C LEU A 41 -2.86 -1.32 -16.40
N GLY A 42 -3.12 -0.09 -16.84
CA GLY A 42 -4.31 0.65 -16.43
C GLY A 42 -4.15 1.46 -15.14
N ASP A 43 -2.93 1.80 -14.70
CA ASP A 43 -2.71 2.73 -13.57
C ASP A 43 -3.57 2.36 -12.35
N ILE A 44 -3.49 1.08 -11.94
CA ILE A 44 -4.36 0.52 -10.91
C ILE A 44 -4.19 1.31 -9.60
N LYS A 45 -5.31 1.67 -8.97
CA LYS A 45 -5.31 2.28 -7.65
C LYS A 45 -6.40 1.69 -6.78
N LEU A 46 -6.21 1.83 -5.46
CA LEU A 46 -7.29 1.64 -4.51
C LEU A 46 -8.28 2.79 -4.63
N ILE A 47 -9.57 2.46 -4.64
CA ILE A 47 -10.67 3.41 -4.55
C ILE A 47 -11.57 3.07 -3.37
N SER A 48 -11.97 4.07 -2.58
CA SER A 48 -12.99 3.95 -1.55
C SER A 48 -14.33 4.41 -2.09
N GLY A 49 -15.32 3.52 -2.04
CA GLY A 49 -16.73 3.86 -2.21
C GLY A 49 -17.37 4.29 -0.89
N ASP A 50 -18.68 4.51 -0.95
CA ASP A 50 -19.51 4.82 0.20
C ASP A 50 -19.40 3.75 1.30
N GLY A 51 -19.43 4.19 2.55
CA GLY A 51 -19.32 3.28 3.70
C GLY A 51 -17.90 2.78 3.97
N GLY A 52 -16.89 3.31 3.25
CA GLY A 52 -15.49 2.95 3.44
C GLY A 52 -15.08 1.66 2.74
N VAL A 53 -15.93 1.13 1.86
CA VAL A 53 -15.64 -0.07 1.09
C VAL A 53 -14.54 0.21 0.07
N LYS A 54 -13.49 -0.62 0.05
CA LYS A 54 -12.35 -0.47 -0.85
C LYS A 54 -12.46 -1.43 -2.04
N TYR A 55 -12.12 -0.92 -3.22
CA TYR A 55 -12.05 -1.64 -4.48
C TYR A 55 -10.75 -1.33 -5.22
N PHE A 56 -10.48 -2.06 -6.30
CA PHE A 56 -9.45 -1.72 -7.27
C PHE A 56 -10.06 -1.04 -8.49
N ARG A 57 -9.34 -0.04 -9.00
CA ARG A 57 -9.75 0.80 -10.12
C ARG A 57 -8.66 0.81 -11.17
N ALA A 58 -8.93 0.28 -12.36
CA ALA A 58 -8.06 0.42 -13.52
C ALA A 58 -8.64 1.43 -14.53
N LYS A 59 -7.76 2.16 -15.23
CA LYS A 59 -8.09 3.01 -16.36
C LYS A 59 -8.19 2.19 -17.62
N LEU A 60 -9.35 2.25 -18.26
CA LEU A 60 -9.57 1.71 -19.60
C LEU A 60 -9.30 2.77 -20.68
N SER A 61 -9.58 4.04 -20.38
CA SER A 61 -9.27 5.20 -21.21
C SER A 61 -9.06 6.43 -20.31
N ASP A 62 -9.02 7.63 -20.90
CA ASP A 62 -9.03 8.86 -20.10
C ASP A 62 -10.33 9.02 -19.31
N SER A 63 -11.47 8.57 -19.87
CA SER A 63 -12.82 8.71 -19.30
C SER A 63 -13.40 7.46 -18.63
N ASP A 64 -12.92 6.27 -19.01
CA ASP A 64 -13.56 5.01 -18.65
C ASP A 64 -12.70 4.24 -17.64
N ARG A 65 -13.36 3.60 -16.67
CA ARG A 65 -12.73 2.86 -15.58
C ARG A 65 -13.28 1.45 -15.46
N LEU A 66 -12.43 0.52 -15.09
CA LEU A 66 -12.79 -0.83 -14.66
C LEU A 66 -12.74 -0.88 -13.14
N LEU A 67 -13.82 -1.32 -12.52
CA LEU A 67 -13.88 -1.59 -11.08
C LEU A 67 -13.85 -3.10 -10.83
N PHE A 68 -13.01 -3.53 -9.91
CA PHE A 68 -12.86 -4.94 -9.55
C PHE A 68 -12.43 -5.10 -8.09
N THR A 69 -12.52 -6.31 -7.55
CA THR A 69 -12.06 -6.65 -6.19
C THR A 69 -11.31 -7.98 -6.19
N SER A 70 -10.71 -8.34 -5.05
CA SER A 70 -10.11 -9.66 -4.82
C SER A 70 -10.89 -10.44 -3.77
N ILE A 71 -10.93 -11.75 -3.92
CA ILE A 71 -11.57 -12.69 -3.00
C ILE A 71 -10.68 -13.92 -2.82
N LYS A 72 -11.04 -14.74 -1.83
CA LYS A 72 -10.60 -16.13 -1.78
C LYS A 72 -11.63 -17.07 -2.37
N TYR A 73 -11.18 -17.91 -3.29
CA TYR A 73 -11.97 -18.97 -3.90
C TYR A 73 -11.16 -20.27 -3.92
N ASN A 74 -11.70 -21.35 -3.33
CA ASN A 74 -11.00 -22.64 -3.21
C ASN A 74 -9.57 -22.55 -2.62
N ASN A 75 -9.38 -21.71 -1.60
CA ASN A 75 -8.08 -21.39 -0.97
C ASN A 75 -7.05 -20.69 -1.88
N GLU A 76 -7.44 -20.31 -3.10
CA GLU A 76 -6.63 -19.50 -4.00
C GLU A 76 -7.18 -18.07 -4.07
N ASP A 77 -6.30 -17.10 -4.28
CA ASP A 77 -6.71 -15.71 -4.48
C ASP A 77 -7.30 -15.58 -5.90
N ALA A 78 -8.39 -14.84 -6.03
CA ALA A 78 -9.06 -14.60 -7.29
C ALA A 78 -9.51 -13.14 -7.40
N PHE A 79 -9.69 -12.65 -8.63
CA PHE A 79 -10.28 -11.36 -8.89
C PHE A 79 -11.74 -11.50 -9.32
N VAL A 80 -12.57 -10.52 -8.97
CA VAL A 80 -13.95 -10.41 -9.40
C VAL A 80 -14.15 -9.06 -10.07
N ILE A 81 -14.52 -9.09 -11.34
CA ILE A 81 -14.86 -7.91 -12.13
C ILE A 81 -16.26 -7.45 -11.74
N LEU A 82 -16.40 -6.17 -11.39
CA LEU A 82 -17.63 -5.65 -10.81
C LEU A 82 -18.44 -4.84 -11.82
N GLU A 83 -17.82 -3.84 -12.45
CA GLU A 83 -18.49 -2.95 -13.39
C GLU A 83 -17.48 -2.19 -14.26
N VAL A 84 -17.97 -1.70 -15.41
CA VAL A 84 -17.28 -0.70 -16.23
C VAL A 84 -17.97 0.65 -16.04
N ILE A 85 -17.23 1.65 -15.57
CA ILE A 85 -17.73 3.02 -15.41
C ILE A 85 -17.35 3.81 -16.65
N LEU A 86 -18.35 4.11 -17.48
CA LEU A 86 -18.17 4.86 -18.72
C LEU A 86 -18.27 6.38 -18.49
N ASN A 87 -17.47 7.15 -19.22
CA ASN A 87 -17.58 8.61 -19.31
C ASN A 87 -17.57 9.32 -17.95
N HIS A 88 -16.76 8.86 -16.99
CA HIS A 88 -16.70 9.38 -15.62
C HIS A 88 -18.05 9.41 -14.87
N LYS A 89 -19.04 8.60 -15.26
CA LYS A 89 -20.34 8.52 -14.60
C LYS A 89 -20.26 7.75 -13.26
N TYR A 90 -19.40 8.21 -12.36
CA TYR A 90 -19.17 7.61 -11.05
C TYR A 90 -20.43 7.64 -10.18
N ASP A 91 -21.28 8.65 -10.35
CA ASP A 91 -22.61 8.77 -9.73
C ASP A 91 -23.54 7.60 -10.08
N LYS A 92 -23.31 6.92 -11.21
CA LYS A 92 -24.10 5.76 -11.65
C LYS A 92 -23.51 4.43 -11.24
N SER A 93 -22.30 4.44 -10.67
CA SER A 93 -21.66 3.24 -10.15
C SER A 93 -22.50 2.66 -9.02
N LYS A 94 -22.89 1.39 -9.16
CA LYS A 94 -23.65 0.71 -8.12
C LYS A 94 -22.76 0.40 -6.91
N PHE A 95 -21.46 0.22 -7.12
CA PHE A 95 -20.51 -0.19 -6.09
C PHE A 95 -19.91 0.99 -5.33
N LEU A 96 -19.70 2.13 -5.98
CA LEU A 96 -19.18 3.34 -5.32
C LEU A 96 -20.25 4.07 -4.51
N THR A 97 -21.53 3.97 -4.89
CA THR A 97 -22.64 4.68 -4.23
C THR A 97 -23.46 3.81 -3.27
N ASN A 98 -23.20 2.49 -3.19
CA ASN A 98 -23.92 1.58 -2.31
C ASN A 98 -22.99 0.95 -1.27
N LYS A 99 -23.25 1.28 0.01
CA LYS A 99 -22.45 0.89 1.17
C LYS A 99 -22.37 -0.61 1.43
N GLU A 100 -23.34 -1.40 0.97
CA GLU A 100 -23.44 -2.83 1.33
C GLU A 100 -23.13 -3.78 0.18
N LYS A 101 -22.88 -3.25 -1.03
CA LYS A 101 -22.88 -4.08 -2.24
C LYS A 101 -21.74 -5.09 -2.31
N ILE A 102 -20.59 -4.80 -1.70
CA ILE A 102 -19.48 -5.76 -1.68
C ILE A 102 -19.78 -7.03 -0.84
N LYS A 103 -20.65 -6.93 0.17
CA LYS A 103 -20.89 -8.04 1.11
C LYS A 103 -21.73 -9.17 0.51
N ASN A 104 -22.46 -8.88 -0.57
CA ASN A 104 -23.44 -9.78 -1.17
C ASN A 104 -23.20 -9.98 -2.68
N ILE A 105 -21.94 -9.97 -3.14
CA ILE A 105 -21.62 -10.18 -4.55
C ILE A 105 -21.88 -11.65 -4.92
N LYS A 106 -22.73 -11.86 -5.91
CA LYS A 106 -22.89 -13.14 -6.59
C LYS A 106 -21.91 -13.21 -7.76
N ILE A 107 -21.27 -14.35 -7.93
CA ILE A 107 -20.12 -14.51 -8.83
C ILE A 107 -20.40 -15.59 -9.86
N ILE A 108 -20.08 -15.28 -11.10
CA ILE A 108 -20.19 -16.17 -12.26
C ILE A 108 -18.84 -16.36 -12.94
N ASP A 109 -18.67 -17.50 -13.60
CA ASP A 109 -17.50 -17.77 -14.46
C ASP A 109 -17.63 -17.10 -15.83
N GLN A 110 -16.61 -17.26 -16.69
CA GLN A 110 -16.60 -16.72 -18.06
C GLN A 110 -17.68 -17.29 -18.98
N ASN A 111 -18.35 -18.37 -18.59
CA ASN A 111 -19.44 -18.99 -19.34
C ASN A 111 -20.80 -18.69 -18.69
N ASN A 112 -20.89 -17.67 -17.83
CA ASN A 112 -22.07 -17.30 -17.05
C ASN A 112 -22.64 -18.46 -16.21
N LYS A 113 -21.79 -19.40 -15.78
CA LYS A 113 -22.19 -20.43 -14.82
C LYS A 113 -21.98 -19.90 -13.41
N GLU A 114 -23.02 -20.03 -12.59
CA GLU A 114 -22.92 -19.72 -11.17
C GLU A 114 -21.80 -20.54 -10.54
N VAL A 115 -20.89 -19.83 -9.87
CA VAL A 115 -19.81 -20.45 -9.12
C VAL A 115 -20.39 -20.84 -7.77
N SER A 116 -20.99 -22.03 -7.69
CA SER A 116 -21.46 -22.59 -6.42
C SER A 116 -20.32 -23.33 -5.73
N ASP A 117 -19.89 -22.79 -4.58
CA ASP A 117 -19.37 -23.66 -3.54
C ASP A 117 -20.56 -24.50 -3.04
N SER A 118 -20.34 -25.73 -2.59
CA SER A 118 -21.39 -26.71 -2.22
C SER A 118 -22.40 -26.25 -1.14
N THR A 119 -22.29 -25.01 -0.67
CA THR A 119 -23.16 -24.31 0.29
C THR A 119 -23.87 -23.05 -0.25
N GLY A 120 -23.80 -22.71 -1.54
CA GLY A 120 -24.64 -21.67 -2.17
C GLY A 120 -24.35 -20.21 -1.78
N GLU A 121 -23.34 -19.97 -0.94
CA GLU A 121 -22.84 -18.64 -0.60
C GLU A 121 -21.32 -18.65 -0.76
N VAL A 122 -20.77 -17.88 -1.70
CA VAL A 122 -19.34 -17.58 -1.72
C VAL A 122 -19.06 -16.72 -0.49
N LYS A 123 -18.78 -17.37 0.64
CA LYS A 123 -18.35 -16.65 1.84
C LYS A 123 -16.97 -16.07 1.57
N ILE A 124 -16.94 -14.77 1.27
CA ILE A 124 -15.75 -13.92 1.40
C ILE A 124 -15.24 -14.14 2.84
N ARG A 125 -14.21 -14.97 3.04
CA ARG A 125 -13.61 -15.24 4.37
C ARG A 125 -12.15 -14.75 4.46
N ASP A 126 -11.76 -14.47 5.70
CA ASP A 126 -10.71 -13.55 6.16
C ASP A 126 -9.24 -14.04 6.08
N ALA A 127 -8.61 -14.07 4.89
CA ALA A 127 -7.14 -13.83 4.67
C ALA A 127 -6.56 -14.60 3.45
N PRO A 128 -5.60 -14.07 2.65
CA PRO A 128 -5.30 -12.67 2.39
C PRO A 128 -6.07 -12.21 1.16
N GLN A 129 -6.77 -11.10 1.30
CA GLN A 129 -7.30 -10.37 0.14
C GLN A 129 -6.09 -9.70 -0.52
N VAL A 130 -5.80 -10.04 -1.78
CA VAL A 130 -4.68 -9.45 -2.53
C VAL A 130 -4.65 -7.95 -2.28
N ARG A 131 -3.52 -7.42 -1.80
CA ARG A 131 -3.39 -6.01 -1.42
C ARG A 131 -2.70 -5.23 -2.52
N TRP A 132 -3.01 -3.94 -2.62
CA TRP A 132 -2.35 -3.04 -3.58
C TRP A 132 -1.39 -2.09 -2.88
N LEU A 133 -0.09 -2.27 -3.13
CA LEU A 133 0.98 -1.36 -2.73
C LEU A 133 1.93 -1.18 -3.91
N ASP A 134 1.50 -0.42 -4.93
CA ASP A 134 2.17 -0.24 -6.26
C ASP A 134 2.15 -1.50 -7.14
N LYS A 135 1.94 -2.66 -6.51
CA LYS A 135 1.73 -3.95 -7.13
C LYS A 135 0.80 -4.78 -6.25
N PHE A 136 0.21 -5.81 -6.85
CA PHE A 136 -0.49 -6.84 -6.10
C PHE A 136 0.51 -7.61 -5.24
N ILE A 137 0.24 -7.66 -3.94
CA ILE A 137 1.02 -8.44 -2.98
C ILE A 137 0.10 -9.34 -2.15
N THR A 138 0.67 -10.46 -1.73
CA THR A 138 0.09 -11.35 -0.75
C THR A 138 1.04 -11.42 0.44
N PHE A 139 0.48 -11.47 1.64
CA PHE A 139 1.25 -11.64 2.86
C PHE A 139 1.42 -13.11 3.19
N SER A 140 2.59 -13.45 3.73
CA SER A 140 2.76 -14.73 4.42
C SER A 140 1.83 -14.81 5.62
N ALA A 141 1.52 -16.03 6.08
CA ALA A 141 0.65 -16.24 7.24
C ALA A 141 1.05 -15.41 8.47
N LYS A 142 2.35 -15.23 8.73
CA LYS A 142 2.85 -14.40 9.84
C LYS A 142 2.61 -12.91 9.63
N GLN A 143 2.79 -12.42 8.40
CA GLN A 143 2.55 -11.00 8.10
C GLN A 143 1.06 -10.69 8.17
N GLU A 144 0.21 -11.59 7.68
CA GLU A 144 -1.24 -11.45 7.75
C GLU A 144 -1.71 -11.45 9.21
N ASP A 145 -1.22 -12.37 10.04
CA ASP A 145 -1.53 -12.41 11.47
C ASP A 145 -1.14 -11.11 12.20
N ILE A 146 -0.01 -10.50 11.85
CA ILE A 146 0.40 -9.19 12.38
C ILE A 146 -0.59 -8.09 11.99
N VAL A 147 -1.07 -8.10 10.74
CA VAL A 147 -1.96 -7.04 10.24
C VAL A 147 -3.36 -7.21 10.82
N GLU A 148 -3.92 -8.41 10.74
CA GLU A 148 -5.32 -8.69 11.05
C GLU A 148 -5.56 -8.97 12.53
N ASN A 149 -4.68 -9.72 13.22
CA ASN A 149 -5.00 -10.28 14.53
C ASN A 149 -4.15 -9.72 15.69
N ALA A 150 -3.07 -8.99 15.42
CA ALA A 150 -2.24 -8.45 16.49
C ALA A 150 -2.97 -7.30 17.22
N GLU A 151 -3.52 -7.61 18.39
CA GLU A 151 -4.27 -6.67 19.26
C GLU A 151 -3.46 -6.16 20.48
N GLY A 152 -2.27 -6.74 20.74
CA GLY A 152 -1.42 -6.37 21.87
C GLY A 152 -0.48 -5.20 21.57
N LEU A 153 -0.75 -4.02 22.12
CA LEU A 153 0.18 -2.89 22.15
C LEU A 153 0.95 -2.85 23.48
N PRO A 154 2.27 -2.53 23.48
CA PRO A 154 3.10 -2.18 22.33
C PRO A 154 3.49 -3.40 21.47
N LEU A 155 3.44 -3.24 20.14
CA LEU A 155 3.80 -4.28 19.18
C LEU A 155 5.18 -4.00 18.56
N ILE A 156 6.08 -4.98 18.63
CA ILE A 156 7.41 -4.91 17.99
C ILE A 156 7.48 -5.93 16.85
N VAL A 157 7.67 -5.45 15.62
CA VAL A 157 7.80 -6.28 14.43
C VAL A 157 9.25 -6.32 13.95
N SER A 158 9.85 -7.50 13.97
CA SER A 158 11.23 -7.73 13.52
C SER A 158 11.27 -8.58 12.26
N GLY A 159 12.19 -8.26 11.34
CA GLY A 159 12.37 -9.02 10.10
C GLY A 159 13.61 -8.59 9.33
N SER A 160 14.15 -9.49 8.49
CA SER A 160 15.33 -9.25 7.65
C SER A 160 15.11 -8.11 6.64
N ALA A 161 16.20 -7.61 6.05
CA ALA A 161 16.09 -6.67 4.92
C ALA A 161 15.26 -7.32 3.78
N GLY A 162 14.38 -6.54 3.16
CA GLY A 162 13.50 -7.03 2.09
C GLY A 162 12.26 -7.82 2.56
N SER A 163 12.08 -8.08 3.86
CA SER A 163 10.95 -8.88 4.36
C SER A 163 9.56 -8.21 4.32
N GLY A 164 9.41 -7.07 3.63
CA GLY A 164 8.13 -6.36 3.51
C GLY A 164 7.65 -5.63 4.78
N LYS A 165 8.53 -5.28 5.73
CA LYS A 165 8.15 -4.56 6.97
C LYS A 165 7.33 -3.28 6.70
N THR A 166 7.73 -2.50 5.70
CA THR A 166 7.01 -1.28 5.32
C THR A 166 5.60 -1.59 4.83
N SER A 167 5.42 -2.63 4.03
CA SER A 167 4.10 -3.08 3.57
C SER A 167 3.21 -3.48 4.74
N VAL A 168 3.75 -4.28 5.68
CA VAL A 168 3.03 -4.67 6.91
C VAL A 168 2.65 -3.45 7.74
N ALA A 169 3.56 -2.49 7.91
CA ALA A 169 3.31 -1.28 8.69
C ALA A 169 2.22 -0.40 8.06
N LEU A 170 2.22 -0.22 6.73
CA LEU A 170 1.20 0.57 6.04
C LEU A 170 -0.18 -0.12 6.08
N GLU A 171 -0.23 -1.44 5.94
CA GLU A 171 -1.50 -2.17 6.01
C GLU A 171 -2.05 -2.22 7.45
N LYS A 172 -1.19 -2.39 8.46
CA LYS A 172 -1.60 -2.24 9.85
C LYS A 172 -2.05 -0.81 10.17
N LEU A 173 -1.40 0.21 9.57
CA LEU A 173 -1.84 1.61 9.69
C LEU A 173 -3.25 1.81 9.14
N ARG A 174 -3.62 1.16 8.02
CA ARG A 174 -5.01 1.20 7.50
C ARG A 174 -6.00 0.61 8.50
N LYS A 175 -5.67 -0.52 9.11
CA LYS A 175 -6.50 -1.17 10.16
C LYS A 175 -6.66 -0.28 11.38
N ILE A 176 -5.55 0.27 11.88
CA ILE A 176 -5.56 1.22 12.99
C ILE A 176 -6.43 2.43 12.64
N GLU A 177 -6.35 2.96 11.42
CA GLU A 177 -7.19 4.07 11.00
C GLU A 177 -8.70 3.74 11.05
N GLU A 178 -9.06 2.52 10.64
CA GLU A 178 -10.45 2.02 10.62
C GLU A 178 -10.99 1.73 12.04
N GLU A 179 -10.16 1.13 12.90
CA GLU A 179 -10.47 0.76 14.27
C GLU A 179 -10.50 1.98 15.21
N PHE A 180 -9.45 2.80 15.16
CA PHE A 180 -9.31 4.00 15.98
C PHE A 180 -9.92 5.19 15.24
N LYS A 181 -11.24 5.37 15.37
CA LYS A 181 -11.99 6.47 14.71
C LYS A 181 -11.72 7.86 15.27
N GLU A 182 -11.13 7.95 16.45
CA GLU A 182 -10.82 9.20 17.14
C GLU A 182 -9.30 9.39 17.31
N GLY A 183 -8.87 10.65 17.33
CA GLY A 183 -7.46 11.01 17.53
C GLY A 183 -6.65 11.20 16.25
N LYS A 184 -5.37 11.51 16.43
CA LYS A 184 -4.37 11.65 15.37
C LYS A 184 -3.41 10.47 15.42
N ILE A 185 -2.99 10.01 14.25
CA ILE A 185 -2.03 8.92 14.08
C ILE A 185 -0.75 9.50 13.51
N LEU A 186 0.38 9.14 14.09
CA LEU A 186 1.70 9.59 13.64
C LEU A 186 2.49 8.40 13.08
N TYR A 187 2.84 8.49 11.80
CA TYR A 187 3.73 7.55 11.12
C TYR A 187 5.12 8.19 10.97
N ILE A 188 6.12 7.61 11.61
CA ILE A 188 7.51 8.11 11.57
C ILE A 188 8.40 7.15 10.78
N THR A 189 9.26 7.69 9.91
CA THR A 189 10.31 6.92 9.24
C THR A 189 11.63 7.67 9.23
N GLN A 190 12.71 7.04 8.75
CA GLN A 190 14.06 7.61 8.85
C GLN A 190 14.30 8.82 7.93
N SER A 191 13.67 8.88 6.74
CA SER A 191 13.95 9.91 5.74
C SER A 191 12.70 10.46 5.07
N GLU A 192 12.80 11.70 4.56
CA GLU A 192 11.75 12.33 3.75
C GLU A 192 11.43 11.54 2.47
N SER A 193 12.44 10.93 1.84
CA SER A 193 12.24 10.09 0.66
C SER A 193 11.37 8.86 0.96
N LEU A 194 11.55 8.24 2.12
CA LEU A 194 10.71 7.13 2.58
C LEU A 194 9.31 7.60 2.94
N ILE A 195 9.15 8.82 3.46
CA ILE A 195 7.83 9.43 3.66
C ILE A 195 7.10 9.59 2.33
N LYS A 196 7.76 10.16 1.32
CA LYS A 196 7.15 10.34 0.01
C LYS A 196 6.64 9.01 -0.56
N LYS A 197 7.49 7.97 -0.59
CA LYS A 197 7.08 6.65 -1.08
C LYS A 197 6.00 6.01 -0.21
N SER A 198 6.07 6.16 1.11
CA SER A 198 5.04 5.62 2.02
C SER A 198 3.68 6.29 1.79
N LYS A 199 3.64 7.61 1.57
CA LYS A 199 2.42 8.34 1.22
C LYS A 199 1.85 7.87 -0.11
N GLU A 200 2.68 7.78 -1.15
CA GLU A 200 2.26 7.28 -2.47
C GLU A 200 1.64 5.87 -2.38
N LEU A 201 2.21 5.00 -1.54
CA LEU A 201 1.69 3.64 -1.29
C LEU A 201 0.41 3.63 -0.44
N TYR A 202 0.26 4.60 0.47
CA TYR A 202 -0.87 4.69 1.38
C TYR A 202 -2.10 5.38 0.76
N GLU A 203 -1.87 6.32 -0.15
CA GLU A 203 -2.91 7.08 -0.84
C GLU A 203 -3.95 6.18 -1.51
N TYR A 204 -5.20 6.63 -1.48
CA TYR A 204 -6.31 6.00 -2.17
C TYR A 204 -7.15 7.07 -2.86
N GLU A 205 -7.87 6.65 -3.91
CA GLU A 205 -8.90 7.47 -4.52
C GLU A 205 -10.22 7.32 -3.78
N TYR A 206 -11.05 8.35 -3.79
CA TYR A 206 -12.41 8.26 -3.27
C TYR A 206 -13.34 9.07 -4.16
N TYR A 207 -14.60 8.66 -4.20
CA TYR A 207 -15.62 9.38 -4.93
C TYR A 207 -16.09 10.61 -4.15
N ASP A 208 -15.97 11.80 -4.75
CA ASP A 208 -16.60 13.03 -4.27
C ASP A 208 -17.92 13.25 -5.01
N GLY A 209 -19.03 12.92 -4.34
CA GLY A 209 -20.38 13.06 -4.88
C GLY A 209 -20.77 14.49 -5.23
N ALA A 210 -20.27 15.50 -4.49
CA ALA A 210 -20.61 16.90 -4.76
C ALA A 210 -19.98 17.41 -6.06
N ALA A 211 -18.78 16.91 -6.39
CA ALA A 211 -18.05 17.29 -7.59
C ALA A 211 -18.11 16.25 -8.73
N ASN A 212 -18.86 15.15 -8.53
CA ASN A 212 -18.92 13.96 -9.36
C ASN A 212 -17.56 13.54 -9.96
N LYS A 213 -16.54 13.45 -9.11
CA LYS A 213 -15.17 13.14 -9.55
C LYS A 213 -14.41 12.32 -8.52
N LEU A 214 -13.41 11.59 -8.99
CA LEU A 214 -12.44 10.96 -8.10
C LEU A 214 -11.47 12.00 -7.56
N ARG A 215 -11.19 11.91 -6.26
CA ARG A 215 -10.11 12.64 -5.61
C ARG A 215 -9.12 11.64 -5.01
N THR A 216 -7.86 12.04 -4.94
CA THR A 216 -6.85 11.27 -4.20
C THR A 216 -6.63 11.94 -2.86
N GLY A 217 -6.46 11.14 -1.81
CA GLY A 217 -6.14 11.68 -0.51
C GLY A 217 -5.54 10.65 0.43
N VAL A 218 -4.99 11.21 1.49
CA VAL A 218 -4.69 10.52 2.74
C VAL A 218 -5.63 11.09 3.79
N SER A 219 -6.01 10.27 4.74
CA SER A 219 -6.73 10.72 5.93
C SER A 219 -6.05 11.92 6.58
N GLN A 220 -6.82 12.97 6.86
CA GLN A 220 -6.31 14.14 7.56
C GLN A 220 -5.87 13.84 9.00
N ARG A 221 -6.23 12.66 9.52
CA ARG A 221 -5.85 12.20 10.86
C ARG A 221 -4.45 11.59 10.89
N ILE A 222 -3.88 11.23 9.74
CA ILE A 222 -2.58 10.58 9.68
C ILE A 222 -1.53 11.60 9.27
N GLU A 223 -0.53 11.75 10.12
CA GLU A 223 0.62 12.58 9.85
C GLU A 223 1.85 11.71 9.58
N PHE A 224 2.54 12.00 8.50
CA PHE A 224 3.69 11.25 8.02
C PHE A 224 4.93 12.13 8.13
N LEU A 225 5.87 11.77 9.01
CA LEU A 225 7.08 12.54 9.29
C LEU A 225 8.34 11.71 9.24
N SER A 226 9.41 12.31 8.74
CA SER A 226 10.75 11.83 9.05
C SER A 226 11.07 12.05 10.53
N VAL A 227 12.03 11.28 11.06
CA VAL A 227 12.55 11.51 12.42
C VAL A 227 13.01 12.96 12.60
N HIS A 228 13.60 13.56 11.57
CA HIS A 228 14.05 14.95 11.62
C HIS A 228 12.87 15.93 11.76
N GLU A 229 11.86 15.84 10.90
CA GLU A 229 10.66 16.68 10.96
C GLU A 229 9.91 16.50 12.29
N PHE A 230 9.89 15.28 12.82
CA PHE A 230 9.32 15.02 14.14
C PHE A 230 10.08 15.78 15.23
N ILE A 231 11.41 15.65 15.29
CA ILE A 231 12.26 16.35 16.26
C ILE A 231 12.11 17.87 16.14
N GLU A 232 12.14 18.42 14.93
CA GLU A 232 11.94 19.86 14.69
C GLU A 232 10.63 20.39 15.27
N ARG A 233 9.58 19.55 15.32
CA ARG A 233 8.30 19.96 15.88
C ARG A 233 8.23 19.85 17.38
N VAL A 234 8.87 18.84 17.97
CA VAL A 234 8.81 18.63 19.43
C VAL A 234 9.87 19.43 20.19
N THR A 235 10.99 19.75 19.56
CA THR A 235 12.12 20.46 20.18
C THR A 235 12.59 21.63 19.31
N LYS A 236 11.65 22.42 18.76
CA LYS A 236 11.95 23.49 17.79
C LYS A 236 13.09 24.41 18.25
N GLU A 237 13.04 24.88 19.49
CA GLU A 237 14.05 25.78 20.06
C GLU A 237 15.46 25.16 20.09
N ASP A 238 15.55 23.84 20.28
CA ASP A 238 16.83 23.12 20.33
C ASP A 238 17.46 22.89 18.97
N VAL A 239 16.65 22.87 17.89
CA VAL A 239 17.10 22.50 16.54
C VAL A 239 16.90 23.59 15.49
N GLU A 240 16.35 24.75 15.86
CA GLU A 240 16.17 25.87 14.94
C GLU A 240 17.50 26.28 14.28
N GLY A 241 17.49 26.34 12.94
CA GLY A 241 18.68 26.64 12.14
C GLY A 241 19.72 25.50 12.07
N LYS A 242 19.50 24.37 12.74
CA LYS A 242 20.38 23.19 12.68
C LYS A 242 19.88 22.21 11.63
N LYS A 243 20.80 21.55 10.94
CA LYS A 243 20.48 20.48 9.98
C LYS A 243 21.06 19.16 10.45
N PRO A 244 20.45 18.01 10.12
CA PRO A 244 21.03 16.71 10.39
C PRO A 244 22.41 16.61 9.76
N ILE A 245 23.35 16.06 10.52
CA ILE A 245 24.70 15.84 10.01
C ILE A 245 24.61 14.78 8.90
N ASN A 246 24.88 15.21 7.67
CA ASN A 246 25.00 14.29 6.54
C ASN A 246 26.40 13.67 6.48
N ARG A 247 26.55 12.63 5.68
CA ARG A 247 27.80 11.88 5.51
C ARG A 247 28.98 12.80 5.17
N ASN A 248 28.80 13.74 4.24
CA ASN A 248 29.87 14.64 3.81
C ASN A 248 30.31 15.60 4.93
N ALA A 249 29.35 16.18 5.65
CA ALA A 249 29.63 17.06 6.78
C ALA A 249 30.37 16.32 7.90
N PHE A 250 29.93 15.10 8.22
CA PHE A 250 30.60 14.24 9.18
C PHE A 250 32.05 13.96 8.76
N PHE A 251 32.29 13.53 7.52
CA PHE A 251 33.63 13.19 7.06
C PHE A 251 34.56 14.39 7.00
N SER A 252 34.05 15.56 6.63
CA SER A 252 34.83 16.80 6.64
C SER A 252 35.35 17.08 8.07
N TRP A 253 34.44 17.06 9.05
CA TRP A 253 34.78 17.23 10.46
C TRP A 253 35.71 16.13 11.00
N PHE A 254 35.40 14.86 10.73
CA PHE A 254 36.15 13.71 11.24
C PHE A 254 37.59 13.70 10.72
N ASN A 255 37.79 13.99 9.43
CA ASN A 255 39.11 14.08 8.82
C ASN A 255 39.93 15.24 9.40
N GLU A 256 39.30 16.38 9.67
CA GLU A 256 39.96 17.51 10.33
C GLU A 256 40.43 17.13 11.75
N LYS A 257 39.59 16.45 12.52
CA LYS A 257 39.92 15.95 13.86
C LYS A 257 41.03 14.90 13.85
N CYS A 258 41.05 14.02 12.85
CA CYS A 258 42.15 13.06 12.64
C CYS A 258 43.48 13.77 12.35
N LYS A 259 43.48 14.83 11.53
CA LYS A 259 44.68 15.65 11.26
C LYS A 259 45.20 16.34 12.52
N LYS A 260 44.31 16.76 13.41
CA LYS A 260 44.62 17.32 14.74
C LYS A 260 45.06 16.26 15.78
N LYS A 261 45.20 15.00 15.37
CA LYS A 261 45.57 13.84 16.20
C LYS A 261 44.55 13.44 17.27
N GLU A 262 43.36 14.04 17.31
CA GLU A 262 42.31 13.72 18.31
C GLU A 262 41.73 12.32 18.10
N PHE A 263 41.55 11.88 16.85
CA PHE A 263 40.99 10.56 16.49
C PHE A 263 41.88 9.76 15.52
N LYS A 264 43.20 9.99 15.53
CA LYS A 264 44.13 9.43 14.54
C LYS A 264 44.05 7.90 14.45
N GLU A 265 43.83 7.21 15.56
CA GLU A 265 43.73 5.75 15.63
C GLU A 265 42.52 5.20 14.86
N TYR A 266 41.45 6.00 14.76
CA TYR A 266 40.20 5.66 14.09
C TYR A 266 40.11 6.20 12.66
N ALA A 267 41.19 6.78 12.11
CA ALA A 267 41.16 7.45 10.81
C ALA A 267 40.68 6.54 9.66
N LYS A 268 40.83 5.21 9.80
CA LYS A 268 40.36 4.21 8.83
C LYS A 268 38.92 3.75 9.08
N ASP A 269 38.34 4.05 10.24
CA ASP A 269 37.05 3.56 10.70
C ASP A 269 35.91 4.59 10.53
N GLY A 270 36.18 5.77 9.97
CA GLY A 270 35.19 6.86 9.85
C GLY A 270 33.87 6.43 9.23
N GLU A 271 33.89 5.57 8.21
CA GLU A 271 32.67 5.01 7.60
C GLU A 271 31.88 4.13 8.57
N LYS A 272 32.58 3.25 9.29
CA LYS A 272 31.97 2.35 10.25
C LYS A 272 31.36 3.12 11.42
N ILE A 273 32.04 4.16 11.89
CA ILE A 273 31.58 5.04 12.96
C ILE A 273 30.34 5.83 12.52
N PHE A 274 30.35 6.40 11.31
CA PHE A 274 29.19 7.10 10.77
C PHE A 274 27.99 6.15 10.65
N GLU A 275 28.19 4.97 10.07
CA GLU A 275 27.14 3.96 9.97
C GLU A 275 26.64 3.50 11.34
N GLU A 276 27.51 3.42 12.36
CA GLU A 276 27.10 3.08 13.72
C GLU A 276 26.22 4.16 14.35
N PHE A 277 26.58 5.45 14.21
CA PHE A 277 25.73 6.55 14.67
C PHE A 277 24.37 6.55 13.97
N ILE A 278 24.34 6.40 12.65
CA ILE A 278 23.10 6.36 11.88
C ILE A 278 22.29 5.10 12.20
N ALA A 279 22.93 3.95 12.39
CA ALA A 279 22.27 2.70 12.74
C ALA A 279 21.62 2.77 14.12
N VAL A 280 22.31 3.33 15.12
CA VAL A 280 21.75 3.53 16.48
C VAL A 280 20.52 4.42 16.43
N ILE A 281 20.59 5.55 15.72
CA ILE A 281 19.45 6.45 15.53
C ILE A 281 18.30 5.74 14.79
N ALA A 282 18.63 4.86 13.84
CA ALA A 282 17.66 4.07 13.10
C ALA A 282 17.16 2.80 13.82
N GLY A 283 17.58 2.55 15.07
CA GLY A 283 17.22 1.34 15.81
C GLY A 283 17.77 0.04 15.22
N LYS A 284 18.77 0.10 14.34
CA LYS A 284 19.43 -1.08 13.77
C LYS A 284 20.52 -1.58 14.73
N CYS A 285 20.36 -2.81 15.22
CA CYS A 285 21.44 -3.51 15.92
C CYS A 285 22.48 -3.99 14.90
N LEU A 286 23.60 -3.28 14.77
CA LEU A 286 24.75 -3.77 14.01
C LEU A 286 25.35 -4.95 14.76
N ARG A 287 25.10 -6.18 14.30
CA ARG A 287 25.83 -7.36 14.80
C ARG A 287 27.31 -7.11 14.57
N LYS A 288 28.10 -7.07 15.65
CA LYS A 288 29.56 -7.10 15.60
C LYS A 288 29.98 -8.27 14.71
N LYS A 289 30.54 -7.99 13.53
CA LYS A 289 31.43 -8.96 12.88
C LYS A 289 32.60 -9.13 13.84
N ASN A 290 32.72 -10.30 14.45
CA ASN A 290 33.89 -10.70 15.21
C ASN A 290 35.11 -10.52 14.31
N MET A 291 35.90 -9.47 14.56
CA MET A 291 37.30 -9.44 14.19
C MET A 291 38.02 -10.31 15.21
N ASN A 292 38.18 -11.59 14.89
CA ASN A 292 39.19 -12.42 15.53
C ASN A 292 40.44 -12.36 14.65
N SER A 293 41.51 -11.86 15.28
CA SER A 293 42.93 -12.24 15.16
C SER A 293 43.44 -12.73 13.82
#